data_AF-A0A372DPG9-F1
#
_entry.id   AF-A0A372DPG9-F1
#
_cell.length_a   1.000
_cell.length_b   1.000
_cell.length_c   1.000
_cell.angle_alpha   90.00
_cell.angle_beta   90.00
_cell.angle_gamma   90.00
#
_symmetry.space_group_name_H-M   'P 1'
#
loop_
_entity.id
_entity.type
_entity.pdbx_description
1 polymer ?
#
loop_
_entity_poly.entity_id
_entity_poly.type
_entity_poly.pdbx_seq_one_letter_code
_entity_poly.pdbx_strand_id
1 'polypeptide(L)'
;MKSLLLSLAIAALAAACATTVSPTGRTQYVGAVSQQELNLLGTRAFAEQKQQKPLSQDPRQLAYVRCVVDDLVAVLPQPWRQGGWEVAVFADDDPNAFALPGGKVGIYTGIFKVARNQDQLAAVIAHEIGHVVSRHHDERITRQAGASGALQIVGALLGSRYGSGAANAAVQGGSLLAQTGFLLPGSRAQESEADVVGQQLMAQAGFDPQAAVALWQNMLAAGGSRPPQWLSTHPDPQSRIGELRARAAGLAATYAQARTAGKRPACSG
;
A
#
# COMPACT_ATOMS: atom_id res chain seq x y z
N MET A 1 -32.38 -32.92 -0.85
CA MET A 1 -31.36 -32.97 -1.93
C MET A 1 -31.35 -31.69 -2.77
N LYS A 2 -32.47 -31.25 -3.37
CA LYS A 2 -32.54 -29.99 -4.15
C LYS A 2 -32.10 -28.75 -3.36
N SER A 3 -32.52 -28.61 -2.12
CA SER A 3 -32.12 -27.50 -1.23
C SER A 3 -30.64 -27.55 -0.83
N LEU A 4 -30.05 -28.75 -0.66
CA LEU A 4 -28.61 -28.89 -0.40
C LEU A 4 -27.78 -28.53 -1.63
N LEU A 5 -28.20 -28.97 -2.82
CA LEU A 5 -27.57 -28.65 -4.10
C LEU A 5 -27.69 -27.15 -4.43
N LEU A 6 -28.80 -26.52 -4.09
CA LEU A 6 -28.99 -25.07 -4.25
C LEU A 6 -28.07 -24.28 -3.29
N SER A 7 -27.95 -24.71 -2.03
CA SER A 7 -27.03 -24.10 -1.07
C SER A 7 -25.55 -24.27 -1.49
N LEU A 8 -25.18 -25.44 -2.00
CA LEU A 8 -23.84 -25.69 -2.54
C LEU A 8 -23.56 -24.86 -3.81
N ALA A 9 -24.55 -24.71 -4.69
CA ALA A 9 -24.43 -23.87 -5.88
C ALA A 9 -24.28 -22.38 -5.53
N ILE A 10 -25.07 -21.88 -4.57
CA ILE A 10 -24.98 -20.50 -4.07
C ILE A 10 -23.63 -20.25 -3.38
N ALA A 11 -23.15 -21.21 -2.56
CA ALA A 11 -21.84 -21.11 -1.92
C ALA A 11 -20.69 -21.13 -2.96
N ALA A 12 -20.79 -21.96 -3.99
CA ALA A 12 -19.81 -22.01 -5.08
C ALA A 12 -19.81 -20.72 -5.93
N LEU A 13 -21.00 -20.16 -6.23
CA LEU A 13 -21.16 -18.87 -6.92
C LEU A 13 -20.64 -17.69 -6.09
N ALA A 14 -20.89 -17.69 -4.77
CA ALA A 14 -20.37 -16.66 -3.87
C ALA A 14 -18.84 -16.73 -3.72
N ALA A 15 -18.26 -17.93 -3.68
CA ALA A 15 -16.81 -18.13 -3.63
C ALA A 15 -16.11 -17.74 -4.95
N ALA A 16 -16.75 -17.96 -6.10
CA ALA A 16 -16.21 -17.59 -7.41
C ALA A 16 -16.12 -16.07 -7.61
N CYS A 17 -17.02 -15.28 -6.98
CA CYS A 17 -17.00 -13.82 -7.02
C CYS A 17 -15.99 -13.16 -6.06
N ALA A 18 -15.33 -13.95 -5.21
CA ALA A 18 -14.42 -13.46 -4.15
C ALA A 18 -12.93 -13.56 -4.52
N THR A 19 -12.60 -13.70 -5.81
CA THR A 19 -11.20 -13.80 -6.26
C THR A 19 -10.87 -12.79 -7.34
N THR A 20 -9.62 -12.35 -7.38
CA THR A 20 -9.06 -11.47 -8.41
C THR A 20 -7.63 -11.91 -8.76
N VAL A 21 -7.09 -11.37 -9.85
CA VAL A 21 -5.72 -11.63 -10.28
C VAL A 21 -4.91 -10.36 -10.07
N SER A 22 -3.80 -10.48 -9.38
CA SER A 22 -2.91 -9.38 -9.09
C SER A 22 -2.09 -8.96 -10.33
N PRO A 23 -1.39 -7.81 -10.30
CA PRO A 23 -0.52 -7.39 -11.40
C PRO A 23 0.58 -8.41 -11.75
N THR A 24 0.96 -9.30 -10.82
CA THR A 24 1.96 -10.36 -11.07
C THR A 24 1.35 -11.71 -11.47
N GLY A 25 0.02 -11.79 -11.62
CA GLY A 25 -0.67 -13.02 -12.03
C GLY A 25 -1.08 -13.93 -10.86
N ARG A 26 -0.91 -13.50 -9.61
CA ARG A 26 -1.27 -14.27 -8.42
C ARG A 26 -2.78 -14.18 -8.17
N THR A 27 -3.43 -15.32 -7.93
CA THR A 27 -4.81 -15.35 -7.44
C THR A 27 -4.88 -14.86 -6.01
N GLN A 28 -5.76 -13.89 -5.76
CA GLN A 28 -6.00 -13.28 -4.45
C GLN A 28 -7.48 -13.42 -4.07
N TYR A 29 -7.76 -13.65 -2.80
CA TYR A 29 -9.12 -13.61 -2.26
C TYR A 29 -9.45 -12.20 -1.79
N VAL A 30 -10.48 -11.60 -2.35
CA VAL A 30 -10.86 -10.19 -2.15
C VAL A 30 -12.38 -10.06 -2.09
N GLY A 31 -12.89 -8.86 -1.74
CA GLY A 31 -14.30 -8.53 -1.89
C GLY A 31 -15.16 -8.79 -0.66
N ALA A 32 -14.56 -8.94 0.53
CA ALA A 32 -15.33 -8.86 1.78
C ALA A 32 -15.97 -7.48 1.98
N VAL A 33 -15.41 -6.44 1.35
CA VAL A 33 -15.90 -5.07 1.34
C VAL A 33 -15.82 -4.50 -0.08
N SER A 34 -16.70 -3.55 -0.42
CA SER A 34 -16.65 -2.90 -1.73
C SER A 34 -15.44 -1.98 -1.88
N GLN A 35 -15.01 -1.69 -3.12
CA GLN A 35 -13.90 -0.75 -3.35
C GLN A 35 -14.20 0.67 -2.81
N GLN A 36 -15.45 1.12 -2.91
CA GLN A 36 -15.87 2.41 -2.37
C GLN A 36 -15.73 2.44 -0.84
N GLU A 37 -16.10 1.35 -0.20
CA GLU A 37 -15.98 1.20 1.26
C GLU A 37 -14.51 1.14 1.70
N LEU A 38 -13.66 0.39 0.98
CA LEU A 38 -12.21 0.40 1.21
C LEU A 38 -11.62 1.80 1.14
N ASN A 39 -11.99 2.58 0.11
CA ASN A 39 -11.53 3.96 -0.05
C ASN A 39 -11.97 4.86 1.11
N LEU A 40 -13.20 4.67 1.61
CA LEU A 40 -13.72 5.39 2.77
C LEU A 40 -12.96 5.02 4.05
N LEU A 41 -12.70 3.73 4.26
CA LEU A 41 -11.91 3.24 5.39
C LEU A 41 -10.49 3.81 5.36
N GLY A 42 -9.82 3.81 4.18
CA GLY A 42 -8.50 4.40 4.02
C GLY A 42 -8.49 5.92 4.28
N THR A 43 -9.52 6.64 3.81
CA THR A 43 -9.68 8.08 4.09
C THR A 43 -9.84 8.37 5.57
N ARG A 44 -10.64 7.56 6.29
CA ARG A 44 -10.82 7.69 7.75
C ARG A 44 -9.53 7.40 8.51
N ALA A 45 -8.84 6.31 8.16
CA ALA A 45 -7.56 5.95 8.77
C ALA A 45 -6.50 7.05 8.57
N PHE A 46 -6.46 7.67 7.39
CA PHE A 46 -5.56 8.79 7.12
C PHE A 46 -5.90 10.02 7.96
N ALA A 47 -7.19 10.37 8.08
CA ALA A 47 -7.64 11.47 8.92
C ALA A 47 -7.31 11.24 10.40
N GLU A 48 -7.50 10.00 10.89
CA GLU A 48 -7.13 9.60 12.25
C GLU A 48 -5.62 9.72 12.50
N GLN A 49 -4.77 9.24 11.57
CA GLN A 49 -3.32 9.43 11.69
C GLN A 49 -2.92 10.91 11.76
N LYS A 50 -3.55 11.78 10.95
CA LYS A 50 -3.32 13.23 11.01
C LYS A 50 -3.76 13.89 12.33
N GLN A 51 -4.67 13.26 13.08
CA GLN A 51 -5.06 13.73 14.41
C GLN A 51 -4.12 13.23 15.51
N GLN A 52 -3.60 12.00 15.37
CA GLN A 52 -2.77 11.36 16.38
C GLN A 52 -1.29 11.76 16.31
N LYS A 53 -0.80 12.18 15.13
CA LYS A 53 0.61 12.50 14.90
C LYS A 53 0.77 13.94 14.39
N PRO A 54 1.80 14.67 14.86
CA PRO A 54 2.09 16.00 14.34
C PRO A 54 2.49 15.93 12.87
N LEU A 55 2.03 16.91 12.07
CA LEU A 55 2.44 17.07 10.68
C LEU A 55 3.72 17.91 10.60
N SER A 56 4.59 17.57 9.64
CA SER A 56 5.73 18.41 9.29
C SER A 56 5.22 19.74 8.72
N GLN A 57 5.82 20.84 9.19
CA GLN A 57 5.55 22.19 8.69
C GLN A 57 6.57 22.64 7.64
N ASP A 58 7.51 21.78 7.25
CA ASP A 58 8.53 22.10 6.25
C ASP A 58 7.94 22.08 4.83
N PRO A 59 7.78 23.23 4.17
CA PRO A 59 7.21 23.29 2.83
C PRO A 59 8.11 22.62 1.78
N ARG A 60 9.42 22.51 2.01
CA ARG A 60 10.34 21.86 1.07
C ARG A 60 10.15 20.35 1.09
N GLN A 61 10.08 19.74 2.26
CA GLN A 61 9.79 18.31 2.41
C GLN A 61 8.43 17.96 1.79
N LEU A 62 7.40 18.78 2.03
CA LEU A 62 6.08 18.55 1.46
C LEU A 62 6.10 18.65 -0.08
N ALA A 63 6.74 19.68 -0.64
CA ALA A 63 6.86 19.85 -2.09
C ALA A 63 7.66 18.69 -2.73
N TYR A 64 8.73 18.27 -2.08
CA TYR A 64 9.58 17.17 -2.53
C TYR A 64 8.84 15.83 -2.58
N VAL A 65 8.16 15.47 -1.48
CA VAL A 65 7.33 14.25 -1.44
C VAL A 65 6.22 14.32 -2.48
N ARG A 66 5.53 15.47 -2.58
CA ARG A 66 4.43 15.64 -3.53
C ARG A 66 4.89 15.48 -4.98
N CYS A 67 6.02 16.07 -5.34
CA CYS A 67 6.63 15.88 -6.66
C CYS A 67 6.85 14.40 -6.99
N VAL A 68 7.45 13.64 -6.06
CA VAL A 68 7.68 12.21 -6.26
C VAL A 68 6.38 11.41 -6.39
N VAL A 69 5.38 11.70 -5.54
CA VAL A 69 4.07 11.04 -5.62
C VAL A 69 3.37 11.36 -6.94
N ASP A 70 3.36 12.62 -7.37
CA ASP A 70 2.68 13.04 -8.60
C ASP A 70 3.26 12.34 -9.85
N ASP A 71 4.60 12.23 -9.94
CA ASP A 71 5.28 11.51 -11.03
C ASP A 71 4.96 10.00 -11.04
N LEU A 72 4.90 9.36 -9.85
CA LEU A 72 4.51 7.96 -9.73
C LEU A 72 3.02 7.75 -10.06
N VAL A 73 2.14 8.65 -9.61
CA VAL A 73 0.70 8.58 -9.85
C VAL A 73 0.38 8.72 -11.33
N ALA A 74 1.11 9.58 -12.06
CA ALA A 74 0.90 9.81 -13.48
C ALA A 74 1.02 8.53 -14.33
N VAL A 75 1.79 7.54 -13.88
CA VAL A 75 2.00 6.27 -14.61
C VAL A 75 1.10 5.14 -14.14
N LEU A 76 0.31 5.32 -13.07
CA LEU A 76 -0.56 4.27 -12.57
C LEU A 76 -1.59 3.83 -13.62
N PRO A 77 -1.97 2.54 -13.64
CA PRO A 77 -3.09 2.09 -14.44
C PRO A 77 -4.41 2.65 -13.89
N GLN A 78 -5.44 2.73 -14.74
CA GLN A 78 -6.80 3.00 -14.27
C GLN A 78 -7.33 1.81 -13.46
N PRO A 79 -8.18 2.04 -12.44
CA PRO A 79 -8.71 3.34 -11.98
C PRO A 79 -7.77 4.09 -11.02
N TRP A 80 -6.63 3.51 -10.63
CA TRP A 80 -5.76 4.04 -9.57
C TRP A 80 -5.21 5.43 -9.84
N ARG A 81 -4.94 5.76 -11.12
CA ARG A 81 -4.50 7.11 -11.52
C ARG A 81 -5.49 8.21 -11.09
N GLN A 82 -6.78 7.92 -11.08
CA GLN A 82 -7.84 8.84 -10.67
C GLN A 82 -8.25 8.66 -9.20
N GLY A 83 -7.42 8.00 -8.40
CA GLY A 83 -7.72 7.62 -7.01
C GLY A 83 -7.77 8.76 -5.99
N GLY A 84 -7.61 10.03 -6.39
CA GLY A 84 -7.65 11.17 -5.48
C GLY A 84 -6.48 11.20 -4.48
N TRP A 85 -5.26 11.03 -5.00
CA TRP A 85 -4.04 10.95 -4.22
C TRP A 85 -3.79 12.21 -3.37
N GLU A 86 -3.75 12.03 -2.05
CA GLU A 86 -3.43 13.06 -1.04
C GLU A 86 -2.17 12.64 -0.30
N VAL A 87 -1.29 13.60 -0.05
CA VAL A 87 0.00 13.42 0.63
C VAL A 87 -0.02 14.12 1.98
N ALA A 88 0.50 13.46 3.02
CA ALA A 88 0.85 14.08 4.28
C ALA A 88 2.26 13.65 4.72
N VAL A 89 2.99 14.59 5.30
CA VAL A 89 4.30 14.34 5.92
C VAL A 89 4.13 14.47 7.44
N PHE A 90 4.44 13.41 8.17
CA PHE A 90 4.35 13.33 9.62
C PHE A 90 5.71 13.60 10.25
N ALA A 91 5.74 14.47 11.26
CA ALA A 91 6.93 14.77 12.04
C ALA A 91 7.18 13.61 13.03
N ASP A 92 7.77 12.55 12.50
CA ASP A 92 8.07 11.30 13.19
C ASP A 92 9.47 10.84 12.77
N ASP A 93 10.26 10.38 13.73
CA ASP A 93 11.67 10.04 13.55
C ASP A 93 11.89 8.64 12.97
N ASP A 94 10.84 7.81 12.93
CA ASP A 94 10.88 6.47 12.35
C ASP A 94 10.99 6.54 10.82
N PRO A 95 11.86 5.73 10.17
CA PRO A 95 12.00 5.69 8.73
C PRO A 95 10.86 4.89 8.09
N ASN A 96 9.69 5.53 7.96
CA ASN A 96 8.46 4.87 7.52
C ASN A 96 7.70 5.65 6.44
N ALA A 97 6.91 4.92 5.67
CA ALA A 97 5.96 5.41 4.69
C ALA A 97 4.80 4.43 4.60
N PHE A 98 3.64 4.89 4.13
CA PHE A 98 2.52 4.01 3.86
C PHE A 98 1.64 4.58 2.75
N ALA A 99 0.90 3.70 2.07
CA ALA A 99 -0.20 4.08 1.20
C ALA A 99 -1.47 3.33 1.61
N LEU A 100 -2.62 3.99 1.49
CA LEU A 100 -3.93 3.42 1.82
C LEU A 100 -4.87 3.50 0.60
N PRO A 101 -5.90 2.63 0.56
CA PRO A 101 -7.01 2.76 -0.38
C PRO A 101 -7.63 4.17 -0.34
N GLY A 102 -8.16 4.61 -1.47
CA GLY A 102 -8.65 5.99 -1.64
C GLY A 102 -7.55 7.03 -1.88
N GLY A 103 -6.35 6.59 -2.29
CA GLY A 103 -5.26 7.47 -2.70
C GLY A 103 -4.76 8.30 -1.54
N LYS A 104 -4.21 7.67 -0.50
CA LYS A 104 -3.64 8.38 0.66
C LYS A 104 -2.22 7.91 0.85
N VAL A 105 -1.25 8.83 0.88
CA VAL A 105 0.17 8.55 1.09
C VAL A 105 0.65 9.32 2.30
N GLY A 106 1.19 8.59 3.26
CA GLY A 106 1.82 9.14 4.45
C GLY A 106 3.31 8.89 4.45
N ILE A 107 4.10 9.93 4.73
CA ILE A 107 5.57 9.84 4.83
C ILE A 107 6.02 10.33 6.20
N TYR A 108 6.90 9.61 6.88
CA TYR A 108 7.48 10.06 8.14
C TYR A 108 8.81 10.76 7.87
N THR A 109 9.10 11.85 8.58
CA THR A 109 10.35 12.61 8.39
C THR A 109 11.62 11.79 8.59
N GLY A 110 11.55 10.72 9.40
CA GLY A 110 12.63 9.76 9.57
C GLY A 110 13.07 9.10 8.26
N ILE A 111 12.22 9.02 7.24
CA ILE A 111 12.57 8.41 5.96
C ILE A 111 13.75 9.13 5.28
N PHE A 112 13.89 10.44 5.49
CA PHE A 112 14.99 11.23 4.90
C PHE A 112 16.36 10.87 5.49
N LYS A 113 16.38 10.13 6.61
CA LYS A 113 17.59 9.53 7.18
C LYS A 113 18.07 8.31 6.41
N VAL A 114 17.30 7.75 5.49
CA VAL A 114 17.65 6.55 4.71
C VAL A 114 17.42 6.70 3.21
N ALA A 115 16.46 7.52 2.79
CA ALA A 115 16.25 7.94 1.41
C ALA A 115 17.01 9.24 1.14
N ARG A 116 18.20 9.12 0.53
CA ARG A 116 19.16 10.20 0.29
C ARG A 116 18.96 10.96 -1.02
N ASN A 117 18.08 10.49 -1.89
CA ASN A 117 17.75 11.14 -3.16
C ASN A 117 16.31 10.79 -3.61
N GLN A 118 15.86 11.41 -4.71
CA GLN A 118 14.49 11.26 -5.20
C GLN A 118 14.17 9.84 -5.62
N ASP A 119 15.13 9.12 -6.21
CA ASP A 119 14.92 7.74 -6.66
C ASP A 119 14.75 6.79 -5.47
N GLN A 120 15.48 7.02 -4.38
CA GLN A 120 15.34 6.26 -3.14
C GLN A 120 14.02 6.59 -2.42
N LEU A 121 13.58 7.85 -2.41
CA LEU A 121 12.26 8.19 -1.89
C LEU A 121 11.15 7.59 -2.77
N ALA A 122 11.31 7.65 -4.09
CA ALA A 122 10.39 7.02 -5.04
C ALA A 122 10.32 5.51 -4.83
N ALA A 123 11.41 4.85 -4.46
CA ALA A 123 11.42 3.41 -4.19
C ALA A 123 10.49 3.00 -3.05
N VAL A 124 10.55 3.68 -1.90
CA VAL A 124 9.64 3.35 -0.78
C VAL A 124 8.20 3.73 -1.13
N ILE A 125 7.97 4.89 -1.75
CA ILE A 125 6.62 5.34 -2.12
C ILE A 125 5.99 4.40 -3.16
N ALA A 126 6.76 4.00 -4.19
CA ALA A 126 6.28 3.10 -5.23
C ALA A 126 5.98 1.70 -4.68
N HIS A 127 6.76 1.22 -3.70
CA HIS A 127 6.47 -0.02 -2.98
C HIS A 127 5.11 0.06 -2.26
N GLU A 128 4.88 1.14 -1.50
CA GLU A 128 3.61 1.37 -0.81
C GLU A 128 2.42 1.49 -1.78
N ILE A 129 2.57 2.25 -2.87
CA ILE A 129 1.57 2.33 -3.94
C ILE A 129 1.35 0.94 -4.59
N GLY A 130 2.41 0.14 -4.70
CA GLY A 130 2.35 -1.24 -5.17
C GLY A 130 1.41 -2.12 -4.34
N HIS A 131 1.35 -1.93 -3.02
CA HIS A 131 0.36 -2.60 -2.17
C HIS A 131 -1.09 -2.21 -2.50
N VAL A 132 -1.33 -0.93 -2.78
CA VAL A 132 -2.66 -0.42 -3.15
C VAL A 132 -3.08 -0.97 -4.52
N VAL A 133 -2.22 -0.85 -5.53
CA VAL A 133 -2.47 -1.33 -6.90
C VAL A 133 -2.69 -2.84 -6.93
N SER A 134 -1.97 -3.58 -6.09
CA SER A 134 -2.08 -5.04 -5.97
C SER A 134 -3.19 -5.49 -5.01
N ARG A 135 -4.03 -4.57 -4.52
CA ARG A 135 -5.19 -4.85 -3.65
C ARG A 135 -4.85 -5.64 -2.37
N HIS A 136 -3.63 -5.49 -1.86
CA HIS A 136 -3.16 -6.24 -0.68
C HIS A 136 -3.98 -5.94 0.58
N HIS A 137 -4.46 -4.70 0.71
CA HIS A 137 -5.35 -4.28 1.79
C HIS A 137 -6.70 -5.01 1.77
N ASP A 138 -7.31 -5.12 0.59
CA ASP A 138 -8.57 -5.86 0.37
C ASP A 138 -8.38 -7.34 0.69
N GLU A 139 -7.28 -7.92 0.22
CA GLU A 139 -6.93 -9.31 0.50
C GLU A 139 -6.76 -9.57 2.01
N ARG A 140 -6.07 -8.67 2.74
CA ARG A 140 -5.90 -8.81 4.19
C ARG A 140 -7.24 -8.71 4.93
N ILE A 141 -8.04 -7.70 4.61
CA ILE A 141 -9.37 -7.52 5.23
C ILE A 141 -10.25 -8.74 4.94
N THR A 142 -10.24 -9.25 3.71
CA THR A 142 -11.03 -10.42 3.30
C THR A 142 -10.59 -11.68 4.04
N ARG A 143 -9.29 -11.90 4.20
CA ARG A 143 -8.76 -13.03 5.00
C ARG A 143 -9.14 -12.92 6.47
N GLN A 144 -9.06 -11.72 7.05
CA GLN A 144 -9.46 -11.48 8.45
C GLN A 144 -10.96 -11.69 8.65
N ALA A 145 -11.79 -11.24 7.70
CA ALA A 145 -13.24 -11.48 7.68
C ALA A 145 -13.59 -12.97 7.71
N GLY A 146 -12.89 -13.77 6.90
CA GLY A 146 -13.06 -15.22 6.84
C GLY A 146 -12.59 -15.92 8.11
N ALA A 147 -11.46 -15.49 8.69
CA ALA A 147 -10.85 -16.12 9.86
C ALA A 147 -11.61 -15.83 11.17
N SER A 148 -12.19 -14.64 11.32
CA SER A 148 -12.93 -14.25 12.54
C SER A 148 -14.37 -14.78 12.59
N GLY A 149 -14.85 -15.44 11.53
CA GLY A 149 -16.27 -15.65 11.30
C GLY A 149 -16.97 -14.32 10.97
N ALA A 150 -17.84 -14.31 9.95
CA ALA A 150 -18.45 -13.11 9.40
C ALA A 150 -19.18 -12.18 10.42
N LEU A 151 -19.41 -12.63 11.65
CA LEU A 151 -20.20 -11.95 12.69
C LEU A 151 -19.57 -10.65 13.24
N GLN A 152 -18.25 -10.51 13.27
CA GLN A 152 -17.60 -9.30 13.81
C GLN A 152 -17.61 -8.13 12.81
N ILE A 153 -17.36 -8.42 11.52
CA ILE A 153 -17.33 -7.40 10.46
C ILE A 153 -18.75 -6.96 10.10
N VAL A 154 -19.70 -7.91 10.03
CA VAL A 154 -21.10 -7.61 9.75
C VAL A 154 -21.75 -6.78 10.88
N GLY A 155 -21.37 -6.99 12.15
CA GLY A 155 -21.86 -6.18 13.27
C GLY A 155 -21.46 -4.70 13.19
N ALA A 156 -20.23 -4.39 12.75
CA ALA A 156 -19.78 -3.02 12.51
C ALA A 156 -20.40 -2.42 11.23
N LEU A 157 -20.74 -3.24 10.23
CA LEU A 157 -21.29 -2.79 8.96
C LEU A 157 -22.82 -2.57 8.97
N LEU A 158 -23.55 -3.43 9.67
CA LEU A 158 -25.02 -3.35 9.81
C LEU A 158 -25.47 -2.23 10.75
N GLY A 159 -24.59 -1.68 11.58
CA GLY A 159 -24.95 -0.59 12.49
C GLY A 159 -25.46 0.68 11.79
N SER A 160 -25.11 0.86 10.52
CA SER A 160 -25.64 1.93 9.66
C SER A 160 -27.13 1.79 9.32
N ARG A 161 -27.72 0.58 9.45
CA ARG A 161 -29.14 0.32 9.21
C ARG A 161 -29.98 0.23 10.50
N TYR A 162 -29.36 0.16 11.69
CA TYR A 162 -30.03 -0.10 12.96
C TYR A 162 -29.60 0.88 14.07
N GLY A 163 -30.07 2.13 14.03
CA GLY A 163 -30.11 3.05 15.17
C GLY A 163 -28.77 3.61 15.69
N SER A 164 -28.84 4.76 16.38
CA SER A 164 -27.70 5.58 16.82
C SER A 164 -26.67 4.86 17.72
N GLY A 165 -27.07 3.81 18.45
CA GLY A 165 -26.16 3.01 19.27
C GLY A 165 -25.21 2.11 18.47
N ALA A 166 -25.65 1.59 17.32
CA ALA A 166 -24.84 0.72 16.48
C ALA A 166 -23.90 1.51 15.55
N ALA A 167 -24.20 2.78 15.25
CA ALA A 167 -23.27 3.69 14.58
C ALA A 167 -21.98 3.92 15.39
N ASN A 168 -22.05 4.00 16.71
CA ASN A 168 -20.85 4.13 17.57
C ASN A 168 -20.04 2.84 17.64
N ALA A 169 -20.67 1.67 17.54
CA ALA A 169 -19.98 0.38 17.43
C ALA A 169 -19.36 0.17 16.02
N ALA A 170 -20.02 0.66 14.97
CA ALA A 170 -19.51 0.70 13.60
C ALA A 170 -18.27 1.60 13.45
N VAL A 171 -18.28 2.77 14.10
CA VAL A 171 -17.15 3.71 14.10
C VAL A 171 -15.96 3.12 14.88
N GLN A 172 -16.20 2.54 16.06
CA GLN A 172 -15.13 1.90 16.84
C GLN A 172 -14.59 0.63 16.15
N GLY A 173 -15.46 -0.27 15.67
CA GLY A 173 -15.08 -1.47 14.94
C GLY A 173 -14.40 -1.17 13.60
N GLY A 174 -14.85 -0.13 12.90
CA GLY A 174 -14.23 0.36 11.67
C GLY A 174 -12.85 0.98 11.91
N SER A 175 -12.63 1.68 13.03
CA SER A 175 -11.31 2.20 13.40
C SER A 175 -10.33 1.07 13.70
N LEU A 176 -10.74 0.05 14.46
CA LEU A 176 -9.89 -1.09 14.79
C LEU A 176 -9.59 -1.95 13.55
N LEU A 177 -10.57 -2.20 12.68
CA LEU A 177 -10.36 -2.93 11.42
C LEU A 177 -9.52 -2.14 10.42
N ALA A 178 -9.66 -0.81 10.34
CA ALA A 178 -8.82 0.01 9.49
C ALA A 178 -7.38 0.09 10.02
N GLN A 179 -7.20 0.25 11.34
CA GLN A 179 -5.87 0.25 11.96
C GLN A 179 -5.18 -1.11 11.88
N THR A 180 -5.90 -2.22 12.09
CA THR A 180 -5.30 -3.56 12.01
C THR A 180 -5.20 -4.07 10.57
N GLY A 181 -6.27 -4.06 9.77
CA GLY A 181 -6.25 -4.61 8.41
C GLY A 181 -5.33 -3.87 7.44
N PHE A 182 -5.21 -2.55 7.56
CA PHE A 182 -4.34 -1.77 6.66
C PHE A 182 -2.89 -1.72 7.13
N LEU A 183 -2.65 -1.58 8.44
CA LEU A 183 -1.31 -1.40 9.00
C LEU A 183 -0.65 -2.72 9.43
N LEU A 184 -1.33 -3.86 9.32
CA LEU A 184 -0.69 -5.16 9.46
C LEU A 184 0.32 -5.39 8.33
N PRO A 185 1.47 -6.01 8.63
CA PRO A 185 2.47 -6.34 7.62
C PRO A 185 1.86 -7.24 6.53
N GLY A 186 2.32 -7.06 5.29
CA GLY A 186 1.95 -7.96 4.21
C GLY A 186 2.52 -9.35 4.41
N SER A 187 1.89 -10.34 3.74
CA SER A 187 2.52 -11.66 3.62
C SER A 187 3.77 -11.55 2.74
N ARG A 188 4.73 -12.47 2.87
CA ARG A 188 5.92 -12.52 1.98
C ARG A 188 5.58 -12.40 0.49
N ALA A 189 4.49 -13.03 0.05
CA ALA A 189 4.05 -12.95 -1.33
C ALA A 189 3.57 -11.54 -1.73
N GLN A 190 2.91 -10.83 -0.81
CA GLN A 190 2.45 -9.46 -1.01
C GLN A 190 3.64 -8.49 -1.07
N GLU A 191 4.66 -8.70 -0.25
CA GLU A 191 5.84 -7.83 -0.23
C GLU A 191 6.69 -8.01 -1.50
N SER A 192 6.94 -9.26 -1.92
CA SER A 192 7.60 -9.53 -3.21
C SER A 192 6.81 -8.97 -4.39
N GLU A 193 5.48 -9.02 -4.33
CA GLU A 193 4.60 -8.42 -5.34
C GLU A 193 4.68 -6.88 -5.35
N ALA A 194 4.68 -6.25 -4.16
CA ALA A 194 4.85 -4.81 -4.04
C ALA A 194 6.23 -4.35 -4.53
N ASP A 195 7.29 -5.13 -4.34
CA ASP A 195 8.60 -4.88 -4.94
C ASP A 195 8.57 -4.93 -6.47
N VAL A 196 7.89 -5.93 -7.03
CA VAL A 196 7.75 -6.08 -8.49
C VAL A 196 7.04 -4.86 -9.07
N VAL A 197 5.88 -4.53 -8.52
CA VAL A 197 5.05 -3.43 -9.01
C VAL A 197 5.74 -2.08 -8.74
N GLY A 198 6.34 -1.89 -7.57
CA GLY A 198 7.06 -0.68 -7.20
C GLY A 198 8.20 -0.37 -8.16
N GLN A 199 9.09 -1.32 -8.43
CA GLN A 199 10.20 -1.10 -9.38
C GLN A 199 9.70 -0.86 -10.82
N GLN A 200 8.60 -1.50 -11.23
CA GLN A 200 7.97 -1.22 -12.52
C GLN A 200 7.44 0.22 -12.60
N LEU A 201 6.76 0.70 -11.55
CA LEU A 201 6.26 2.07 -11.47
C LEU A 201 7.40 3.08 -11.50
N MET A 202 8.48 2.85 -10.74
CA MET A 202 9.69 3.67 -10.79
C MET A 202 10.23 3.78 -12.22
N ALA A 203 10.46 2.65 -12.88
CA ALA A 203 10.99 2.59 -14.24
C ALA A 203 10.09 3.37 -15.22
N GLN A 204 8.77 3.18 -15.12
CA GLN A 204 7.80 3.83 -15.99
C GLN A 204 7.68 5.33 -15.75
N ALA A 205 7.88 5.80 -14.50
CA ALA A 205 7.90 7.20 -14.11
C ALA A 205 9.24 7.90 -14.38
N GLY A 206 10.29 7.14 -14.72
CA GLY A 206 11.61 7.70 -14.98
C GLY A 206 12.46 7.92 -13.73
N PHE A 207 12.14 7.23 -12.62
CA PHE A 207 13.02 7.05 -11.46
C PHE A 207 13.88 5.79 -11.66
N ASP A 208 15.11 5.79 -11.15
CA ASP A 208 16.02 4.65 -11.27
C ASP A 208 15.58 3.46 -10.40
N PRO A 209 15.16 2.30 -10.97
CA PRO A 209 14.73 1.14 -10.19
C PRO A 209 15.84 0.50 -9.35
N GLN A 210 17.12 0.76 -9.65
CA GLN A 210 18.25 0.31 -8.83
C GLN A 210 18.29 1.02 -7.47
N ALA A 211 17.69 2.21 -7.35
CA ALA A 211 17.67 2.96 -6.11
C ALA A 211 16.95 2.24 -4.96
N ALA A 212 16.04 1.31 -5.27
CA ALA A 212 15.43 0.42 -4.27
C ALA A 212 16.47 -0.44 -3.53
N VAL A 213 17.52 -0.91 -4.23
CA VAL A 213 18.61 -1.69 -3.63
C VAL A 213 19.38 -0.82 -2.64
N ALA A 214 19.73 0.40 -3.04
CA ALA A 214 20.48 1.34 -2.19
C ALA A 214 19.65 1.79 -0.97
N LEU A 215 18.36 2.08 -1.15
CA LEU A 215 17.46 2.39 -0.04
C LEU A 215 17.42 1.22 0.97
N TRP A 216 17.25 -0.01 0.47
CA TRP A 216 17.21 -1.19 1.34
C TRP A 216 18.51 -1.37 2.13
N GLN A 217 19.66 -1.19 1.48
CA GLN A 217 20.97 -1.20 2.15
C GLN A 217 21.09 -0.10 3.21
N ASN A 218 20.61 1.11 2.93
CA ASN A 218 20.60 2.21 3.90
C ASN A 218 19.74 1.87 5.12
N MET A 219 18.58 1.22 4.93
CA MET A 219 17.71 0.83 6.04
C MET A 219 18.29 -0.31 6.88
N LEU A 220 18.98 -1.28 6.27
CA LEU A 220 19.73 -2.30 6.99
C LEU A 220 20.87 -1.70 7.81
N ALA A 221 21.60 -0.75 7.23
CA ALA A 221 22.73 -0.09 7.88
C ALA A 221 22.31 0.85 9.01
N ALA A 222 21.16 1.51 8.89
CA ALA A 222 20.63 2.40 9.92
C ALA A 222 20.39 1.67 11.25
N GLY A 223 20.02 0.38 11.19
CA GLY A 223 19.72 -0.42 12.39
C GLY A 223 18.59 0.18 13.24
N GLY A 224 18.19 -0.53 14.29
CA GLY A 224 17.16 -0.06 15.23
C GLY A 224 16.48 -1.18 16.00
N SER A 225 15.85 -0.82 17.12
CA SER A 225 15.08 -1.74 17.97
C SER A 225 13.82 -2.30 17.29
N ARG A 226 13.37 -1.66 16.20
CA ARG A 226 12.26 -2.14 15.37
C ARG A 226 12.61 -1.89 13.89
N PRO A 227 12.88 -2.93 13.09
CA PRO A 227 13.01 -2.77 11.65
C PRO A 227 11.71 -2.14 11.12
N PRO A 228 11.72 -1.15 10.21
CA PRO A 228 10.50 -0.70 9.56
C PRO A 228 9.72 -1.90 9.00
N GLN A 229 8.39 -1.84 8.96
CA GLN A 229 7.54 -3.02 8.71
C GLN A 229 7.91 -3.74 7.41
N TRP A 230 8.31 -3.00 6.38
CA TRP A 230 8.84 -3.53 5.13
C TRP A 230 10.09 -4.43 5.29
N LEU A 231 10.94 -4.21 6.32
CA LEU A 231 12.10 -5.07 6.71
C LEU A 231 11.67 -6.31 7.50
N SER A 232 10.55 -6.25 8.20
CA SER A 232 10.17 -7.26 9.21
C SER A 232 9.53 -8.52 8.62
N THR A 233 9.08 -8.48 7.37
CA THR A 233 8.36 -9.56 6.68
C THR A 233 9.26 -10.49 5.86
N HIS A 234 10.51 -10.09 5.60
CA HIS A 234 11.48 -10.85 4.82
C HIS A 234 12.53 -11.53 5.71
N PRO A 235 12.54 -12.87 5.81
CA PRO A 235 13.47 -13.59 6.67
C PRO A 235 14.92 -13.59 6.16
N ASP A 236 15.14 -13.32 4.88
CA ASP A 236 16.48 -13.20 4.27
C ASP A 236 16.63 -11.86 3.53
N PRO A 237 17.23 -10.85 4.17
CA PRO A 237 17.48 -9.55 3.56
C PRO A 237 18.41 -9.60 2.33
N GLN A 238 19.33 -10.58 2.24
CA GLN A 238 20.27 -10.69 1.13
C GLN A 238 19.60 -11.27 -0.12
N SER A 239 18.72 -12.27 0.06
CA SER A 239 17.89 -12.78 -1.04
C SER A 239 17.05 -11.66 -1.67
N ARG A 240 16.39 -10.84 -0.84
CA ARG A 240 15.59 -9.69 -1.33
C ARG A 240 16.44 -8.69 -2.11
N ILE A 241 17.64 -8.35 -1.63
CA ILE A 241 18.59 -7.48 -2.37
C ILE A 241 18.92 -8.08 -3.75
N GLY A 242 19.18 -9.38 -3.81
CA GLY A 242 19.46 -10.09 -5.06
C GLY A 242 18.29 -9.99 -6.05
N GLU A 243 17.06 -10.23 -5.57
CA GLU A 243 15.84 -10.13 -6.36
C GLU A 243 15.60 -8.71 -6.89
N LEU A 244 15.73 -7.69 -6.01
CA LEU A 244 15.58 -6.28 -6.38
C LEU A 244 16.61 -5.88 -7.45
N ARG A 245 17.87 -6.31 -7.31
CA ARG A 245 18.93 -6.02 -8.27
C ARG A 245 18.68 -6.67 -9.62
N ALA A 246 18.32 -7.96 -9.63
CA ALA A 246 18.03 -8.70 -10.85
C ALA A 246 16.83 -8.10 -11.60
N ARG A 247 15.77 -7.72 -10.88
CA ARG A 247 14.60 -7.08 -11.48
C ARG A 247 14.90 -5.69 -12.01
N ALA A 248 15.64 -4.86 -11.26
CA ALA A 248 16.04 -3.54 -11.73
C ALA A 248 16.88 -3.62 -13.01
N ALA A 249 17.75 -4.62 -13.16
CA ALA A 249 18.48 -4.86 -14.42
C ALA A 249 17.52 -5.18 -15.59
N GLY A 250 16.50 -6.01 -15.35
CA GLY A 250 15.46 -6.30 -16.36
C GLY A 250 14.59 -5.09 -16.74
N LEU A 251 14.57 -4.03 -15.92
CA LEU A 251 13.80 -2.81 -16.16
C LEU A 251 14.59 -1.68 -16.84
N ALA A 252 15.87 -1.90 -17.14
CA ALA A 252 16.75 -0.88 -17.72
C ALA A 252 16.19 -0.29 -19.03
N ALA A 253 15.62 -1.13 -19.90
CA ALA A 253 15.00 -0.68 -21.14
C ALA A 253 13.76 0.21 -20.90
N THR A 254 12.89 -0.20 -19.97
CA THR A 254 11.69 0.57 -19.57
C THR A 254 12.07 1.93 -19.00
N TYR A 255 13.08 1.96 -18.12
CA TYR A 255 13.61 3.19 -17.54
C TYR A 255 14.18 4.13 -18.61
N ALA A 256 15.03 3.62 -19.50
CA ALA A 256 15.59 4.39 -20.60
C ALA A 256 14.52 4.94 -21.55
N GLN A 257 13.50 4.14 -21.86
CA GLN A 257 12.36 4.54 -22.67
C GLN A 257 11.57 5.68 -22.02
N ALA A 258 11.26 5.57 -20.72
CA ALA A 258 10.57 6.62 -19.97
C ALA A 258 11.35 7.95 -19.99
N ARG A 259 12.66 7.90 -19.74
CA ARG A 259 13.56 9.07 -19.77
C ARG A 259 13.67 9.70 -21.15
N THR A 260 13.61 8.90 -22.22
CA THR A 260 13.62 9.37 -23.62
C THR A 260 12.29 10.02 -23.99
N ALA A 261 11.18 9.49 -23.45
CA ALA A 261 9.84 10.06 -23.59
C ALA A 261 9.60 11.32 -22.73
N GLY A 262 10.65 11.90 -22.13
CA GLY A 262 10.59 13.13 -21.35
C GLY A 262 10.20 12.96 -19.88
N LYS A 263 9.94 11.74 -19.40
CA LYS A 263 9.70 11.49 -17.98
C LYS A 263 11.02 11.54 -17.23
N ARG A 264 11.38 12.72 -16.75
CA ARG A 264 12.64 12.99 -16.06
C ARG A 264 12.37 13.70 -14.74
N PRO A 265 11.97 12.97 -13.69
CA PRO A 265 11.73 13.55 -12.36
C PRO A 265 12.90 14.42 -11.92
N ALA A 266 12.57 15.60 -11.42
CA ALA A 266 13.51 16.62 -10.96
C ALA A 266 13.03 17.19 -9.62
N CYS A 267 12.70 16.30 -8.70
CA CYS A 267 12.18 16.66 -7.39
C CYS A 267 13.35 17.12 -6.50
N SER A 268 13.31 18.38 -6.08
CA SER A 268 14.28 18.96 -5.14
C SER A 268 13.67 19.06 -3.73
N GLY A 269 14.36 18.50 -2.73
CA GLY A 269 14.05 18.64 -1.30
C GLY A 269 14.94 19.66 -0.61
#